data_AF-A0A257M7T1-F1
#
_entry.id   AF-A0A257M7T1-F1
#
_cell.length_a   1.000
_cell.length_b   1.000
_cell.length_c   1.000
_cell.angle_alpha   90.00
_cell.angle_beta   90.00
_cell.angle_gamma   90.00
#
_symmetry.space_group_name_H-M   'P 1'
#
loop_
_entity.id
_entity.type
_entity.pdbx_description
1 polymer ?
#
loop_
_entity_poly.entity_id
_entity_poly.type
_entity_poly.pdbx_seq_one_letter_code
_entity_poly.pdbx_strand_id
1 'polypeptide(L)'
;MIRDRQVTDEEEAEYWQHRKWFEENLPLPPFYSEGNPQRAITWFKDCAMSHPTLARLSFYRDLAARYQLEIGLESTGEPGEIIYEDNFQVASIRKKIAEDAPFNGG
;
A
#
# COMPACT_ATOMS: atom_id res chain seq x y z
N MET A 1 2.08 -11.47 -11.79
CA MET A 1 0.77 -12.06 -12.15
C MET A 1 0.14 -11.37 -13.37
N ILE A 2 -0.47 -10.18 -13.24
CA ILE A 2 -1.03 -9.43 -14.39
C ILE A 2 0.07 -9.06 -15.41
N ARG A 3 1.19 -8.49 -14.93
CA ARG A 3 2.35 -8.14 -15.76
C ARG A 3 3.02 -9.34 -16.46
N ASP A 4 2.84 -10.54 -15.91
CA ASP A 4 3.46 -11.77 -16.43
C ASP A 4 2.50 -12.57 -17.32
N ARG A 5 1.30 -12.02 -17.61
CA ARG A 5 0.21 -12.65 -18.40
C ARG A 5 -0.14 -14.07 -17.98
N GLN A 6 -0.09 -14.32 -16.67
CA GLN A 6 -0.46 -15.62 -16.11
C GLN A 6 -1.95 -15.74 -15.77
N VAL A 7 -2.74 -14.71 -16.09
CA VAL A 7 -4.19 -14.67 -15.84
C VAL A 7 -4.98 -14.71 -17.15
N THR A 8 -6.25 -15.08 -17.07
CA THR A 8 -7.18 -14.97 -18.20
C THR A 8 -7.52 -13.50 -18.51
N ASP A 9 -7.96 -13.22 -19.74
CA ASP A 9 -8.39 -11.88 -20.15
C ASP A 9 -9.56 -11.36 -19.28
N GLU A 10 -10.44 -12.26 -18.81
CA GLU A 10 -11.55 -11.94 -17.92
C GLU A 10 -11.06 -11.51 -16.53
N GLU A 11 -10.09 -12.24 -15.95
CA GLU A 11 -9.49 -11.90 -14.66
C GLU A 11 -8.65 -10.63 -14.73
N GLU A 12 -7.99 -10.38 -15.87
CA GLU A 12 -7.30 -9.11 -16.11
C GLU A 12 -8.31 -7.95 -16.17
N ALA A 13 -9.42 -8.11 -16.88
CA ALA A 13 -10.48 -7.11 -16.93
C ALA A 13 -11.08 -6.85 -15.54
N GLU A 14 -11.31 -7.89 -14.74
CA GLU A 14 -11.80 -7.79 -13.37
C GLU A 14 -10.77 -7.05 -12.48
N TYR A 15 -9.49 -7.39 -12.59
CA TYR A 15 -8.40 -6.68 -11.90
C TYR A 15 -8.41 -5.17 -12.20
N TRP A 16 -8.51 -4.79 -13.47
CA TRP A 16 -8.53 -3.37 -13.86
C TRP A 16 -9.80 -2.64 -13.41
N GLN A 17 -10.95 -3.32 -13.38
CA GLN A 17 -12.19 -2.74 -12.85
C GLN A 17 -12.09 -2.47 -11.34
N HIS A 18 -11.57 -3.43 -10.58
CA HIS A 18 -11.33 -3.24 -9.15
C HIS A 18 -10.32 -2.12 -8.90
N ARG A 19 -9.24 -2.06 -9.67
CA ARG A 19 -8.24 -0.99 -9.57
C ARG A 19 -8.87 0.39 -9.83
N LYS A 20 -9.63 0.53 -10.91
CA LYS A 20 -10.30 1.80 -11.25
C LYS A 20 -11.24 2.24 -10.13
N TRP A 21 -11.99 1.29 -9.55
CA TRP A 21 -12.85 1.59 -8.40
C TRP A 21 -12.05 2.16 -7.22
N PHE A 22 -10.88 1.59 -6.90
CA PHE A 22 -10.03 2.14 -5.84
C PHE A 22 -9.49 3.52 -6.18
N GLU A 23 -9.06 3.78 -7.41
CA GLU A 23 -8.59 5.11 -7.84
C GLU A 23 -9.71 6.17 -7.77
N GLU A 24 -10.97 5.77 -7.93
CA GLU A 24 -12.14 6.66 -7.81
C GLU A 24 -12.65 6.83 -6.37
N ASN A 25 -12.46 5.84 -5.49
CA ASN A 25 -13.07 5.79 -4.16
C ASN A 25 -12.08 5.94 -2.99
N LEU A 26 -10.77 5.80 -3.24
CA LEU A 26 -9.72 6.08 -2.27
C LEU A 26 -8.94 7.32 -2.67
N PRO A 27 -8.60 8.21 -1.72
CA PRO A 27 -7.67 9.28 -1.98
C PRO A 27 -6.33 8.72 -2.49
N LEU A 28 -5.83 9.26 -3.60
CA LEU A 28 -4.49 8.97 -4.10
C LEU A 28 -3.51 9.95 -3.44
N PRO A 29 -2.51 9.47 -2.67
CA PRO A 29 -1.53 10.36 -2.08
C PRO A 29 -0.79 11.18 -3.14
N PRO A 30 -0.63 12.51 -2.98
CA PRO A 30 -0.10 13.39 -4.02
C PRO A 30 1.27 12.98 -4.56
N PHE A 31 2.13 12.41 -3.70
CA PHE A 31 3.48 11.99 -4.06
C PHE A 31 3.54 10.87 -5.10
N TYR A 32 2.45 10.13 -5.36
CA TYR A 32 2.39 9.19 -6.48
C TYR A 32 2.43 9.88 -7.83
N SER A 33 1.91 11.12 -7.92
CA SER A 33 1.97 11.93 -9.15
C SER A 33 3.40 12.33 -9.51
N GLU A 34 4.28 12.39 -8.51
CA GLU A 34 5.71 12.70 -8.66
C GLU A 34 6.58 11.44 -8.80
N GLY A 35 5.96 10.24 -8.90
CA GLY A 35 6.68 8.98 -9.00
C GLY A 35 7.21 8.44 -7.67
N ASN A 36 6.69 8.91 -6.53
CA ASN A 36 7.08 8.51 -5.17
C ASN A 36 8.60 8.67 -4.90
N PRO A 37 9.16 9.89 -5.02
CA PRO A 37 10.61 10.11 -4.93
C PRO A 37 11.19 9.75 -3.56
N GLN A 38 10.39 9.87 -2.49
CA GLN A 38 10.79 9.57 -1.12
C GLN A 38 10.65 8.08 -0.77
N ARG A 39 10.20 7.24 -1.72
CA ARG A 39 9.94 5.81 -1.53
C ARG A 39 9.03 5.52 -0.33
N ALA A 40 7.99 6.33 -0.18
CA ALA A 40 7.01 6.17 0.88
C ALA A 40 6.24 4.86 0.71
N ILE A 41 5.93 4.22 1.83
CA ILE A 41 5.09 3.04 1.91
C ILE A 41 3.72 3.48 2.43
N THR A 42 2.66 3.11 1.74
CA THR A 42 1.29 3.40 2.16
C THR A 42 0.74 2.21 2.97
N TRP A 43 0.26 2.50 4.17
CA TRP A 43 -0.33 1.54 5.11
C TRP A 43 -1.79 1.88 5.32
N PHE A 44 -2.66 0.87 5.37
CA PHE A 44 -4.03 1.07 5.82
C PHE A 44 -4.07 1.20 7.33
N LYS A 45 -4.94 2.07 7.83
CA LYS A 45 -5.22 2.19 9.27
C LYS A 45 -6.08 1.01 9.72
N ASP A 46 -5.90 0.56 10.96
CA ASP A 46 -6.73 -0.51 11.54
C ASP A 46 -8.23 -0.17 11.52
N CYS A 47 -8.58 1.10 11.78
CA CYS A 47 -9.97 1.56 11.71
C CYS A 47 -10.56 1.52 10.30
N ALA A 48 -9.72 1.52 9.26
CA ALA A 48 -10.15 1.41 7.87
C ALA A 48 -10.40 -0.05 7.47
N MET A 49 -9.79 -1.03 8.15
CA MET A 49 -9.89 -2.46 7.82
C MET A 49 -11.31 -3.01 7.92
N SER A 50 -12.15 -2.43 8.76
CA SER A 50 -13.58 -2.77 8.87
C SER A 50 -14.47 -2.03 7.87
N HIS A 51 -13.93 -1.07 7.11
CA HIS A 51 -14.70 -0.29 6.16
C HIS A 51 -15.05 -1.12 4.91
N PRO A 52 -16.29 -1.05 4.38
CA PRO A 52 -16.69 -1.80 3.17
C PRO A 52 -15.79 -1.56 1.96
N THR A 53 -15.15 -0.39 1.89
CA THR A 53 -14.15 -0.05 0.86
C THR A 53 -12.97 -1.03 0.87
N LEU A 54 -12.47 -1.42 2.04
CA LEU A 54 -11.35 -2.36 2.15
C LEU A 54 -11.79 -3.82 2.04
N ALA A 55 -13.08 -4.13 2.20
CA ALA A 55 -13.59 -5.47 1.90
C ALA A 55 -13.31 -5.89 0.44
N ARG A 56 -13.24 -4.93 -0.50
CA ARG A 56 -12.86 -5.20 -1.89
C ARG A 56 -11.41 -5.67 -2.06
N LEU A 57 -10.54 -5.52 -1.05
CA LEU A 57 -9.19 -6.10 -1.09
C LEU A 57 -9.22 -7.64 -1.07
N SER A 58 -10.29 -8.26 -0.57
CA SER A 58 -10.43 -9.72 -0.59
C SER A 58 -10.33 -10.27 -2.00
N PHE A 59 -10.82 -9.52 -3.01
CA PHE A 59 -10.71 -9.90 -4.42
C PHE A 59 -9.26 -10.22 -4.83
N TYR A 60 -8.30 -9.36 -4.47
CA TYR A 60 -6.90 -9.57 -4.84
C TYR A 60 -6.29 -10.78 -4.14
N ARG A 61 -6.67 -11.02 -2.88
CA ARG A 61 -6.28 -12.23 -2.14
C ARG A 61 -6.85 -13.47 -2.80
N ASP A 62 -8.12 -13.46 -3.15
CA ASP A 62 -8.82 -14.61 -3.73
C ASP A 62 -8.29 -14.89 -5.15
N LEU A 63 -7.95 -13.84 -5.92
CA LEU A 63 -7.25 -13.97 -7.19
C LEU A 63 -5.84 -14.54 -7.02
N ALA A 64 -5.04 -14.03 -6.08
CA ALA A 64 -3.71 -14.58 -5.82
C ALA A 64 -3.73 -16.03 -5.35
N ALA A 65 -4.70 -16.41 -4.52
CA ALA A 65 -4.89 -17.77 -4.04
C ALA A 65 -5.16 -18.76 -5.17
N ARG A 66 -5.92 -18.36 -6.21
CA ARG A 66 -6.15 -19.18 -7.42
C ARG A 66 -4.84 -19.58 -8.12
N TYR A 67 -3.84 -18.71 -8.04
CA TYR A 67 -2.52 -18.91 -8.65
C TYR A 67 -1.46 -19.40 -7.64
N GLN A 68 -1.87 -19.83 -6.45
CA GLN A 68 -0.97 -20.28 -5.38
C GLN A 68 0.09 -19.23 -5.00
N LEU A 69 -0.25 -17.94 -5.16
CA LEU A 69 0.58 -16.82 -4.73
C LEU A 69 0.22 -16.46 -3.29
N GLU A 70 1.21 -16.53 -2.40
CA GLU A 70 1.05 -16.10 -1.02
C GLU A 70 1.08 -14.57 -0.95
N ILE A 71 -0.02 -13.96 -0.50
CA ILE A 71 -0.07 -12.56 -0.11
C ILE A 71 0.02 -12.51 1.42
N GLY A 72 1.15 -11.99 1.92
CA GLY A 72 1.32 -11.68 3.33
C GLY A 72 0.56 -10.41 3.72
N LEU A 73 -0.09 -10.43 4.89
CA LEU A 73 -0.59 -9.22 5.54
C LEU A 73 0.42 -8.82 6.62
N GLU A 74 1.05 -7.66 6.44
CA GLU A 74 1.94 -7.07 7.44
C GLU A 74 1.24 -5.92 8.16
N SER A 75 1.44 -5.84 9.48
CA SER A 75 0.97 -4.73 10.30
C SER A 75 2.10 -4.22 11.19
N THR A 76 2.07 -2.92 11.49
CA THR A 76 3.07 -2.29 12.35
C THR A 76 2.43 -1.14 13.14
N GLY A 77 2.82 -1.00 14.40
CA GLY A 77 2.52 0.19 15.21
C GLY A 77 3.49 1.34 14.96
N GLU A 78 4.57 1.09 14.22
CA GLU A 78 5.65 2.03 13.95
C GLU A 78 5.93 2.08 12.44
N PRO A 79 5.04 2.69 11.63
CA PRO A 79 5.21 2.73 10.18
C PRO A 79 6.40 3.59 9.73
N GLY A 80 6.97 4.41 10.63
CA GLY A 80 8.06 5.34 10.35
C GLY A 80 7.61 6.79 10.49
N GLU A 81 8.22 7.69 9.72
CA GLU A 81 7.82 9.10 9.68
C GLU A 81 6.65 9.27 8.72
N ILE A 82 5.50 9.72 9.23
CA ILE A 82 4.28 9.92 8.44
C ILE A 82 4.40 11.20 7.63
N ILE A 83 4.32 11.09 6.31
CA ILE A 83 4.36 12.23 5.36
C ILE A 83 3.00 12.53 4.73
N TYR A 84 2.01 11.65 4.96
CA TYR A 84 0.64 11.80 4.46
C TYR A 84 -0.31 10.97 5.32
N GLU A 85 -1.50 11.49 5.56
CA GLU A 85 -2.55 10.82 6.32
C GLU A 85 -3.93 11.22 5.80
N ASP A 86 -4.82 10.24 5.62
CA ASP A 86 -6.24 10.43 5.37
C ASP A 86 -7.10 9.52 6.26
N ASN A 87 -8.40 9.41 5.97
CA ASN A 87 -9.32 8.59 6.76
C ASN A 87 -9.06 7.08 6.69
N PHE A 88 -8.37 6.61 5.64
CA PHE A 88 -8.15 5.20 5.34
C PHE A 88 -6.70 4.76 5.49
N GLN A 89 -5.74 5.62 5.15
CA GLN A 89 -4.33 5.25 5.04
C GLN A 89 -3.38 6.30 5.61
N VAL A 90 -2.18 5.87 5.92
CA VAL A 90 -1.01 6.71 6.20
C VAL A 90 0.09 6.36 5.21
N ALA A 91 0.87 7.34 4.76
CA ALA A 91 2.11 7.07 4.04
C ALA A 91 3.29 7.44 4.91
N SER A 92 4.26 6.53 5.01
CA SER A 92 5.44 6.71 5.83
C SER A 92 6.71 6.49 5.05
N ILE A 93 7.76 7.17 5.48
CA ILE A 93 9.14 6.94 5.06
C ILE A 93 9.93 6.34 6.21
N ARG A 94 11.00 5.61 5.90
CA ARG A 94 11.94 5.19 6.94
C ARG A 94 12.47 6.43 7.64
N LYS A 95 12.37 6.45 8.97
CA LYS A 95 12.99 7.50 9.78
C LYS A 95 14.48 7.50 9.47
N LYS A 96 15.02 8.62 8.99
CA LYS A 96 16.48 8.77 8.95
C LYS A 96 16.95 8.67 10.39
N ILE A 97 17.67 7.60 10.71
CA ILE A 97 18.50 7.61 11.91
C ILE A 97 19.48 8.75 11.67
N ALA A 98 19.52 9.75 12.55
CA ALA A 98 20.50 10.81 12.45
C ALA A 98 21.89 10.15 12.45
N GLU A 99 22.56 10.16 11.29
CA GLU A 99 23.97 9.81 11.21
C GLU A 99 24.76 10.84 12.03
N ASP A 100 25.47 10.32 13.03
CA ASP A 100 26.61 10.90 13.74
C ASP A 100 26.43 12.28 14.35
N ALA A 101 25.81 12.32 15.54
CA ALA A 101 26.21 13.32 16.53
C ALA A 101 27.70 13.13 16.85
N PRO A 102 28.57 14.15 16.70
CA PRO A 102 29.98 13.99 17.01
C PRO A 102 30.13 13.60 18.48
N PHE A 103 30.87 12.51 18.71
CA PHE A 103 31.27 12.07 20.04
C PHE A 103 32.13 13.17 20.69
N ASN A 104 31.52 14.02 21.51
CA ASN A 104 32.27 14.95 22.36
C ASN A 104 32.84 14.15 23.54
N GLY A 105 34.01 13.55 23.33
CA GLY A 105 34.82 13.00 24.41
C GLY A 105 35.43 14.13 25.22
N GLY A 106 35.13 14.15 26.53
CA GLY A 106 35.85 14.91 27.54
C GLY A 106 36.72 14.00 28.39
#